data_AF-A0A1F3M3N9-F1
#
_entry.id   AF-A0A1F3M3N9-F1
#
_cell.length_a   1.000
_cell.length_b   1.000
_cell.length_c   1.000
_cell.angle_alpha   90.00
_cell.angle_beta   90.00
_cell.angle_gamma   90.00
#
_symmetry.space_group_name_H-M   'P 1'
#
loop_
_entity.id
_entity.type
_entity.pdbx_description
1 polymer ?
#
loop_
_entity_poly.entity_id
_entity_poly.type
_entity_poly.pdbx_seq_one_letter_code
_entity_poly.pdbx_strand_id
1 'polypeptide(L)'
;MIINSFIFFLIMINILRVIKRGISVKIFVAYVAPKYKYLSFMIGFLCFAPGIRLFAQPLEIGNRRQVFIDEKFLAESKGVEFIVHQPQKTGEWTIKPEYAWEAGGIGPYSSVLKVDDTYHMWYHAMASVQWNIDKKSGAICYAQSKDGIHWEKPVLGLVEFDGNKENNIVLGHGAADVYIGQDGGMVFIDPNAPDDRKFNLPIRVEKKGETFHIFSSPDGIHWKLTYRSVLGVNTKFHLDTQNVIFWDNQANKYIIYGRGPSRSERSIFRVEADQIDRFSLIKELPLVLSPDSLDLSIGQTPVVDYYMSAAIKYPWADNAYYMFPTAYFHYIPGTLSEFREEVPKNAGPLDTQFTASTDGVNWQRYGRQPFIGLGMKGEFDWASARMFYGIVPAVNGREIYMYYRASDWLHGWDRDEKNKQLLTTAGLGASQNIAVISRIVLRMDGFVSLRGAYTGGEFTTPLLKFEGNKLFLNVNTSATGIVRVGIIDMNGNPVEGYRMEDCDRIHTANEINRVVSWGGNNDVSIFAGKAIRLRFEIRNADLFAFQFKD
;
A
#
# COMPACT_ATOMS: atom_id res chain seq x y z
N MET A 1 16.62 20.08 39.94
CA MET A 1 17.52 19.02 39.44
C MET A 1 16.96 18.23 38.25
N ILE A 2 15.64 18.17 38.03
CA ILE A 2 15.01 17.40 36.93
C ILE A 2 14.93 18.19 35.59
N ILE A 3 14.88 19.53 35.64
CA ILE A 3 14.78 20.39 34.45
C ILE A 3 16.06 20.35 33.57
N ASN A 4 17.23 20.06 34.17
CA ASN A 4 18.50 20.00 33.42
C ASN A 4 18.68 18.72 32.60
N SER A 5 18.01 17.62 32.95
CA SER A 5 18.14 16.33 32.25
C SER A 5 17.41 16.32 30.90
N PHE A 6 16.32 17.07 30.77
CA PHE A 6 15.55 17.15 29.53
C PHE A 6 16.25 18.00 28.46
N ILE A 7 16.87 19.11 28.89
CA ILE A 7 17.71 19.95 28.05
C ILE A 7 18.96 19.18 27.59
N PHE A 8 19.55 18.37 28.47
CA PHE A 8 20.69 17.50 28.14
C PHE A 8 20.34 16.46 27.06
N PHE A 9 19.17 15.83 27.16
CA PHE A 9 18.70 14.85 26.17
C PHE A 9 18.44 15.48 24.78
N LEU A 10 17.82 16.67 24.75
CA LEU A 10 17.60 17.44 23.52
C LEU A 10 18.90 17.90 22.85
N ILE A 11 19.91 18.27 23.64
CA ILE A 11 21.23 18.64 23.13
C ILE A 11 21.95 17.43 22.53
N MET A 12 21.85 16.26 23.16
CA MET A 12 22.48 15.02 22.67
C MET A 12 21.88 14.54 21.34
N ILE A 13 20.56 14.64 21.19
CA ILE A 13 19.86 14.33 19.92
C ILE A 13 20.30 15.27 18.79
N ASN A 14 20.46 16.56 19.09
CA ASN A 14 20.93 17.53 18.08
C ASN A 14 22.39 17.31 17.71
N ILE A 15 23.26 16.93 18.66
CA ILE A 15 24.66 16.58 18.39
C ILE A 15 24.74 15.34 17.47
N LEU A 16 23.95 14.30 17.74
CA LEU A 16 23.88 13.10 16.90
C LEU A 16 23.37 13.40 15.47
N ARG A 17 22.44 14.36 15.33
CA ARG A 17 21.95 14.84 14.01
C ARG A 17 23.02 15.63 13.24
N VAL A 18 23.86 16.40 13.91
CA VAL A 18 24.94 17.19 13.27
C VAL A 18 26.10 16.28 12.83
N ILE A 19 26.44 15.26 13.63
CA ILE A 19 27.47 14.28 13.29
C ILE A 19 27.08 13.45 12.06
N LYS A 20 25.79 13.09 11.91
CA LYS A 20 25.25 12.41 10.72
C LYS A 20 25.34 13.23 9.42
N ARG A 21 25.55 14.55 9.49
CA ARG A 21 25.60 15.45 8.32
C ARG A 21 27.01 15.86 7.90
N GLY A 22 28.06 15.25 8.46
CA GLY A 22 29.44 15.46 8.01
C GLY A 22 30.05 16.82 8.34
N ILE A 23 29.46 17.59 9.25
CA ILE A 23 30.00 18.89 9.69
C ILE A 23 31.10 18.65 10.73
N SER A 24 32.30 19.18 10.48
CA SER A 24 33.43 19.14 11.41
C SER A 24 33.06 19.70 12.79
N VAL A 25 33.23 18.87 13.82
CA VAL A 25 32.95 19.15 15.25
C VAL A 25 33.71 20.38 15.79
N LYS A 26 34.73 20.87 15.07
CA LYS A 26 35.54 22.03 15.49
C LYS A 26 34.74 23.34 15.62
N ILE A 27 33.64 23.52 14.88
CA ILE A 27 32.88 24.78 14.89
C ILE A 27 31.96 24.89 16.12
N PHE A 28 31.45 23.76 16.63
CA PHE A 28 30.50 23.77 17.76
C PHE A 28 31.19 24.08 19.10
N VAL A 29 32.45 23.67 19.26
CA VAL A 29 33.22 23.86 20.50
C VAL A 29 33.58 25.33 20.76
N ALA A 30 33.72 26.16 19.71
CA ALA A 30 34.08 27.57 19.86
C ALA A 30 32.93 28.44 20.42
N TYR A 31 31.67 28.03 20.26
CA TYR A 31 30.51 28.87 20.59
C TYR A 31 29.92 28.62 21.99
N VAL A 32 30.14 27.45 22.59
CA VAL A 32 29.48 27.04 23.85
C VAL A 32 30.43 27.11 25.06
N ALA A 33 31.74 27.07 24.82
CA ALA A 33 32.76 26.96 25.87
C ALA A 33 32.78 28.05 26.96
N PRO A 34 32.33 29.32 26.75
CA PRO A 34 32.47 30.31 27.82
C PRO A 34 31.45 30.19 28.98
N LYS A 35 30.33 29.45 28.80
CA LYS A 35 29.18 29.54 29.73
C LYS A 35 28.96 28.37 30.69
N TYR A 36 29.67 27.25 30.55
CA TYR A 36 29.43 26.06 31.40
C TYR A 36 30.74 25.35 31.78
N LYS A 37 31.43 25.83 32.84
CA LYS A 37 32.71 25.27 33.32
C LYS A 37 32.64 23.78 33.71
N TYR A 38 31.47 23.24 34.01
CA TYR A 38 31.28 21.82 34.34
C TYR A 38 31.06 20.91 33.12
N LEU A 39 30.73 21.46 31.95
CA LEU A 39 30.47 20.69 30.73
C LEU A 39 31.77 20.27 30.03
N SER A 40 32.82 21.08 30.14
CA SER A 40 34.13 20.81 29.54
C SER A 40 34.84 19.59 30.14
N PHE A 41 34.54 19.23 31.39
CA PHE A 41 35.16 18.07 32.06
C PHE A 41 34.53 16.73 31.63
N MET A 42 33.24 16.71 31.29
CA MET A 42 32.53 15.49 30.88
C MET A 42 32.75 15.13 29.40
N ILE A 43 32.96 16.13 28.54
CA ILE A 43 33.30 15.92 27.12
C ILE A 43 34.74 15.38 26.99
N GLY A 44 35.65 15.78 27.88
CA GLY A 44 37.01 15.25 27.92
C GLY A 44 37.10 13.74 28.20
N PHE A 45 36.17 13.19 28.98
CA PHE A 45 36.16 11.76 29.32
C PHE A 45 35.62 10.85 28.20
N LEU A 46 34.72 11.37 27.36
CA LEU A 46 34.21 10.64 26.19
C LEU A 46 35.17 10.64 24.99
N CYS A 47 36.18 11.53 24.98
CA CYS A 47 37.18 11.60 23.91
C CYS A 47 38.41 10.71 24.14
N PHE A 48 38.56 10.06 25.29
CA PHE A 48 39.72 9.21 25.62
C PHE A 48 39.38 7.75 25.97
N ALA A 49 38.13 7.32 25.80
CA ALA A 49 37.82 5.88 25.82
C ALA A 49 38.14 5.27 24.44
N PRO A 50 39.08 4.32 24.33
CA PRO A 50 39.29 3.60 23.09
C PRO A 50 38.04 2.79 22.76
N GLY A 51 37.36 3.18 21.69
CA GLY A 51 36.47 2.35 20.88
C GLY A 51 35.49 1.45 21.63
N ILE A 52 34.46 2.01 22.28
CA ILE A 52 33.21 1.27 22.43
C ILE A 52 32.58 1.19 21.02
N ARG A 53 32.95 0.16 20.26
CA ARG A 53 32.17 -0.23 19.07
C ARG A 53 30.85 -0.77 19.61
N LEU A 54 29.78 0.03 19.52
CA LEU A 54 28.43 -0.49 19.57
C LEU A 54 28.30 -1.51 18.44
N PHE A 55 28.40 -2.80 18.77
CA PHE A 55 28.09 -3.86 17.83
C PHE A 55 26.61 -3.74 17.49
N ALA A 56 26.30 -3.36 16.24
CA ALA A 56 24.95 -3.41 15.74
C ALA A 56 24.50 -4.88 15.79
N GLN A 57 23.38 -5.15 16.47
CA GLN A 57 22.82 -6.49 16.49
C GLN A 57 22.47 -6.94 15.06
N PRO A 58 22.77 -8.19 14.67
CA PRO A 58 22.37 -8.72 13.38
C PRO A 58 20.85 -8.67 13.21
N LEU A 59 20.40 -8.36 12.00
CA LEU A 59 19.02 -8.50 11.60
C LEU A 59 18.71 -9.99 11.40
N GLU A 60 17.78 -10.51 12.20
CA GLU A 60 17.26 -11.86 12.05
C GLU A 60 16.27 -11.86 10.89
N ILE A 61 16.67 -12.43 9.75
CA ILE A 61 15.84 -12.50 8.53
C ILE A 61 15.31 -13.92 8.26
N GLY A 62 15.83 -14.92 8.98
CA GLY A 62 15.44 -16.33 8.83
C GLY A 62 15.54 -16.78 7.37
N ASN A 63 14.52 -17.50 6.90
CA ASN A 63 14.35 -17.91 5.50
C ASN A 63 13.31 -17.04 4.75
N ARG A 64 12.90 -15.90 5.32
CA ARG A 64 11.84 -15.06 4.76
C ARG A 64 12.38 -14.21 3.62
N ARG A 65 11.52 -13.95 2.64
CA ARG A 65 11.83 -13.04 1.53
C ARG A 65 11.95 -11.60 2.02
N GLN A 66 13.01 -10.92 1.61
CA GLN A 66 13.32 -9.54 1.96
C GLN A 66 13.16 -8.65 0.72
N VAL A 67 12.27 -7.64 0.79
CA VAL A 67 11.99 -6.69 -0.29
C VAL A 67 12.64 -5.32 -0.02
N PHE A 68 12.99 -4.59 -1.07
CA PHE A 68 13.63 -3.27 -0.98
C PHE A 68 12.60 -2.14 -0.94
N ILE A 69 12.05 -1.87 0.25
CA ILE A 69 11.05 -0.81 0.44
C ILE A 69 11.57 0.39 1.25
N ASP A 70 12.68 0.24 1.96
CA ASP A 70 13.33 1.34 2.66
C ASP A 70 14.84 1.06 2.80
N GLU A 71 15.54 1.94 3.50
CA GLU A 71 16.98 1.84 3.72
C GLU A 71 17.37 0.75 4.74
N LYS A 72 16.44 -0.09 5.25
CA LYS A 72 16.72 -1.16 6.23
C LYS A 72 17.90 -2.04 5.84
N PHE A 73 18.06 -2.33 4.55
CA PHE A 73 19.12 -3.18 4.03
C PHE A 73 20.31 -2.43 3.41
N LEU A 74 20.38 -1.10 3.58
CA LEU A 74 21.44 -0.26 3.02
C LEU A 74 22.33 0.31 4.14
N ALA A 75 23.21 -0.52 4.69
CA ALA A 75 24.18 -0.03 5.68
C ALA A 75 25.20 0.93 5.03
N GLU A 76 25.61 0.62 3.81
CA GLU A 76 26.41 1.47 2.93
C GLU A 76 25.82 1.37 1.53
N SER A 77 25.76 2.46 0.78
CA SER A 77 25.26 2.45 -0.59
C SER A 77 25.86 3.58 -1.43
N LYS A 78 26.00 3.34 -2.73
CA LYS A 78 26.45 4.32 -3.72
C LYS A 78 25.90 3.97 -5.10
N GLY A 79 25.33 4.96 -5.78
CA GLY A 79 24.89 4.80 -7.18
C GLY A 79 23.70 3.84 -7.36
N VAL A 80 22.92 3.63 -6.30
CA VAL A 80 21.67 2.86 -6.32
C VAL A 80 20.49 3.75 -5.92
N GLU A 81 19.32 3.48 -6.47
CA GLU A 81 18.10 4.24 -6.20
C GLU A 81 16.88 3.32 -6.07
N PHE A 82 15.91 3.71 -5.23
CA PHE A 82 14.63 3.02 -5.17
C PHE A 82 13.76 3.44 -6.36
N ILE A 83 13.27 2.46 -7.12
CA ILE A 83 12.37 2.68 -8.25
C ILE A 83 11.05 1.98 -7.99
N VAL A 84 9.96 2.75 -8.01
CA VAL A 84 8.59 2.20 -8.05
C VAL A 84 8.27 1.80 -9.48
N HIS A 85 7.84 0.55 -9.69
CA HIS A 85 7.45 0.06 -11.01
C HIS A 85 5.94 0.13 -11.16
N GLN A 86 5.47 0.78 -12.23
CA GLN A 86 4.06 0.81 -12.57
C GLN A 86 3.62 -0.58 -13.07
N PRO A 87 2.43 -1.06 -12.65
CA PRO A 87 1.88 -2.29 -13.15
C PRO A 87 1.37 -2.10 -14.58
N GLN A 88 1.37 -3.16 -15.36
CA GLN A 88 0.80 -3.15 -16.69
C GLN A 88 -0.73 -3.19 -16.58
N LYS A 89 -1.42 -2.22 -17.18
CA LYS A 89 -2.85 -2.31 -17.44
C LYS A 89 -3.10 -3.30 -18.57
N THR A 90 -4.04 -4.21 -18.37
CA THR A 90 -4.36 -5.24 -19.36
C THR A 90 -5.47 -4.79 -20.32
N GLY A 91 -6.31 -3.84 -19.90
CA GLY A 91 -7.28 -3.16 -20.74
C GLY A 91 -8.65 -3.84 -20.84
N GLU A 92 -8.80 -5.08 -20.37
CA GLU A 92 -10.10 -5.74 -20.30
C GLU A 92 -11.03 -5.11 -19.27
N TRP A 93 -12.33 -5.15 -19.56
CA TRP A 93 -13.38 -4.85 -18.59
C TRP A 93 -13.72 -6.12 -17.82
N THR A 94 -12.85 -6.48 -16.88
CA THR A 94 -12.95 -7.69 -16.04
C THR A 94 -14.34 -7.89 -15.44
N ILE A 95 -14.90 -6.84 -14.82
CA ILE A 95 -16.30 -6.81 -14.41
C ILE A 95 -16.92 -5.55 -15.01
N LYS A 96 -17.96 -5.72 -15.82
CA LYS A 96 -18.73 -4.64 -16.43
C LYS A 96 -20.22 -4.79 -16.10
N PRO A 97 -21.01 -3.72 -16.22
CA PRO A 97 -22.47 -3.81 -16.11
C PRO A 97 -23.05 -4.73 -17.19
N GLU A 98 -23.81 -5.74 -16.77
CA GLU A 98 -24.51 -6.70 -17.62
C GLU A 98 -25.96 -6.90 -17.17
N TYR A 99 -26.28 -6.51 -15.93
CA TYR A 99 -27.59 -6.74 -15.31
C TYR A 99 -28.23 -5.45 -14.77
N ALA A 100 -29.55 -5.48 -14.55
CA ALA A 100 -30.32 -4.30 -14.13
C ALA A 100 -29.87 -3.72 -12.78
N TRP A 101 -29.44 -4.55 -11.82
CA TRP A 101 -28.87 -4.09 -10.55
C TRP A 101 -27.47 -3.47 -10.68
N GLU A 102 -26.88 -3.49 -11.88
CA GLU A 102 -25.59 -2.89 -12.22
C GLU A 102 -25.75 -1.69 -13.18
N ALA A 103 -26.98 -1.29 -13.53
CA ALA A 103 -27.26 -0.27 -14.54
C ALA A 103 -26.65 1.11 -14.22
N GLY A 104 -26.40 1.39 -12.95
CA GLY A 104 -25.69 2.56 -12.44
C GLY A 104 -24.16 2.44 -12.47
N GLY A 105 -23.61 1.34 -12.98
CA GLY A 105 -22.17 1.10 -13.07
C GLY A 105 -21.59 0.30 -11.91
N ILE A 106 -20.33 -0.09 -12.07
CA ILE A 106 -19.55 -0.80 -11.05
C ILE A 106 -18.82 0.21 -10.16
N GLY A 107 -19.04 0.05 -8.86
CA GLY A 107 -18.51 0.93 -7.82
C GLY A 107 -17.09 0.58 -7.36
N PRO A 108 -16.45 1.49 -6.62
CA PRO A 108 -15.05 1.37 -6.21
C PRO A 108 -14.83 0.51 -4.96
N TYR A 109 -15.89 0.15 -4.23
CA TYR A 109 -15.78 -0.53 -2.93
C TYR A 109 -15.88 -2.03 -3.09
N SER A 110 -14.88 -2.58 -3.78
CA SER A 110 -14.79 -3.97 -4.18
C SER A 110 -13.59 -4.66 -3.54
N SER A 111 -13.55 -5.98 -3.54
CA SER A 111 -12.39 -6.72 -3.03
C SER A 111 -12.17 -8.03 -3.77
N VAL A 112 -10.92 -8.44 -3.87
CA VAL A 112 -10.53 -9.73 -4.44
C VAL A 112 -9.71 -10.53 -3.44
N LEU A 113 -10.00 -11.83 -3.32
CA LEU A 113 -9.23 -12.77 -2.52
C LEU A 113 -9.04 -14.07 -3.31
N LYS A 114 -7.92 -14.76 -3.09
CA LYS A 114 -7.74 -16.15 -3.53
C LYS A 114 -7.89 -17.06 -2.32
N VAL A 115 -8.83 -17.99 -2.38
CA VAL A 115 -9.05 -19.01 -1.35
C VAL A 115 -8.95 -20.36 -2.03
N ASP A 116 -8.02 -21.17 -1.55
CA ASP A 116 -7.64 -22.43 -2.19
C ASP A 116 -7.35 -22.19 -3.70
N ASP A 117 -8.03 -22.89 -4.60
CA ASP A 117 -7.87 -22.76 -6.06
C ASP A 117 -8.90 -21.85 -6.72
N THR A 118 -9.60 -21.00 -5.95
CA THR A 118 -10.62 -20.10 -6.47
C THR A 118 -10.30 -18.65 -6.15
N TYR A 119 -10.46 -17.79 -7.14
CA TYR A 119 -10.44 -16.35 -6.98
C TYR A 119 -11.87 -15.88 -6.76
N HIS A 120 -12.06 -15.08 -5.72
CA HIS A 120 -13.35 -14.55 -5.29
C HIS A 120 -13.32 -13.03 -5.41
N MET A 121 -14.36 -12.45 -5.99
CA MET A 121 -14.53 -11.01 -6.06
C MET A 121 -15.88 -10.63 -5.47
N TRP A 122 -15.85 -9.74 -4.49
CA TRP A 122 -17.04 -9.04 -4.00
C TRP A 122 -16.99 -7.65 -4.57
N TYR A 123 -17.89 -7.34 -5.49
CA TYR A 123 -17.88 -6.07 -6.20
C TYR A 123 -19.10 -5.23 -5.87
N HIS A 124 -18.88 -3.93 -5.69
CA HIS A 124 -19.96 -2.98 -5.48
C HIS A 124 -20.64 -2.67 -6.82
N ALA A 125 -21.97 -2.69 -6.84
CA ALA A 125 -22.78 -2.36 -8.00
C ALA A 125 -23.87 -1.36 -7.60
N MET A 126 -24.23 -0.49 -8.55
CA MET A 126 -25.31 0.48 -8.41
C MET A 126 -26.40 0.17 -9.43
N ALA A 127 -27.66 0.14 -8.99
CA ALA A 127 -28.82 -0.04 -9.88
C ALA A 127 -29.25 1.27 -10.57
N SER A 128 -28.71 2.41 -10.15
CA SER A 128 -29.02 3.72 -10.72
C SER A 128 -27.76 4.57 -10.81
N VAL A 129 -27.65 5.32 -11.91
CA VAL A 129 -26.56 6.30 -12.09
C VAL A 129 -26.66 7.47 -11.13
N GLN A 130 -27.80 7.72 -10.48
CA GLN A 130 -27.94 8.87 -9.59
C GLN A 130 -27.51 8.54 -8.16
N TRP A 131 -26.38 9.12 -7.73
CA TRP A 131 -25.75 8.86 -6.43
C TRP A 131 -26.70 9.00 -5.21
N ASN A 132 -27.59 10.00 -5.18
CA ASN A 132 -28.35 10.38 -3.97
C ASN A 132 -29.86 10.07 -4.01
N ILE A 133 -30.35 9.22 -4.93
CA ILE A 133 -31.81 9.09 -5.12
C ILE A 133 -32.52 8.59 -3.84
N ASP A 134 -31.97 7.57 -3.18
CA ASP A 134 -32.58 7.01 -1.96
C ASP A 134 -31.59 6.29 -1.01
N LYS A 135 -30.30 6.23 -1.37
CA LYS A 135 -29.24 5.46 -0.70
C LYS A 135 -29.59 3.97 -0.49
N LYS A 136 -30.38 3.39 -1.38
CA LYS A 136 -30.76 1.96 -1.38
C LYS A 136 -30.50 1.28 -2.71
N SER A 137 -30.02 2.02 -3.70
CA SER A 137 -29.73 1.51 -5.04
C SER A 137 -28.44 0.68 -5.14
N GLY A 138 -27.67 0.54 -4.05
CA GLY A 138 -26.40 -0.17 -4.05
C GLY A 138 -26.52 -1.63 -3.59
N ALA A 139 -25.56 -2.44 -4.04
CA ALA A 139 -25.39 -3.82 -3.60
C ALA A 139 -23.92 -4.24 -3.61
N ILE A 140 -23.57 -5.22 -2.78
CA ILE A 140 -22.37 -6.03 -2.97
C ILE A 140 -22.80 -7.30 -3.70
N CYS A 141 -22.19 -7.53 -4.85
CA CYS A 141 -22.40 -8.69 -5.69
C CYS A 141 -21.17 -9.61 -5.64
N TYR A 142 -21.34 -10.86 -6.05
CA TYR A 142 -20.28 -11.87 -6.01
C TYR A 142 -19.92 -12.40 -7.40
N ALA A 143 -18.64 -12.56 -7.67
CA ALA A 143 -18.10 -13.22 -8.84
C ALA A 143 -16.96 -14.16 -8.45
N GLN A 144 -16.74 -15.20 -9.24
CA GLN A 144 -15.68 -16.18 -9.03
C GLN A 144 -14.87 -16.44 -10.29
N SER A 145 -13.64 -16.89 -10.13
CA SER A 145 -12.75 -17.24 -11.23
C SER A 145 -11.79 -18.37 -10.83
N LYS A 146 -11.33 -19.13 -11.82
CA LYS A 146 -10.27 -20.14 -11.65
C LYS A 146 -8.89 -19.64 -12.04
N ASP A 147 -8.81 -18.54 -12.77
CA ASP A 147 -7.56 -18.01 -13.30
C ASP A 147 -7.32 -16.53 -12.98
N GLY A 148 -8.28 -15.82 -12.37
CA GLY A 148 -8.20 -14.38 -12.15
C GLY A 148 -8.19 -13.56 -13.45
N ILE A 149 -8.64 -14.15 -14.57
CA ILE A 149 -8.77 -13.50 -15.88
C ILE A 149 -10.24 -13.51 -16.27
N HIS A 150 -10.84 -14.71 -16.29
CA HIS A 150 -12.22 -14.94 -16.70
C HIS A 150 -13.10 -15.10 -15.47
N TRP A 151 -14.13 -14.27 -15.36
CA TRP A 151 -14.98 -14.20 -14.18
C TRP A 151 -16.40 -14.65 -14.49
N GLU A 152 -16.94 -15.47 -13.61
CA GLU A 152 -18.33 -15.92 -13.62
C GLU A 152 -19.10 -15.16 -12.54
N LYS A 153 -20.29 -14.64 -12.91
CA LYS A 153 -21.27 -14.05 -11.99
C LYS A 153 -22.38 -15.08 -11.76
N PRO A 154 -22.29 -15.94 -10.72
CA PRO A 154 -23.23 -17.05 -10.53
C PRO A 154 -24.61 -16.55 -10.11
N VAL A 155 -25.67 -17.26 -10.53
CA VAL A 155 -27.03 -17.03 -10.01
C VAL A 155 -27.13 -17.60 -8.59
N LEU A 156 -27.34 -16.74 -7.60
CA LEU A 156 -27.35 -17.10 -6.18
C LEU A 156 -28.76 -17.22 -5.58
N GLY A 157 -29.75 -16.49 -6.10
CA GLY A 157 -31.14 -16.65 -5.66
C GLY A 157 -31.48 -16.07 -4.28
N LEU A 158 -30.60 -15.25 -3.68
CA LEU A 158 -30.71 -14.83 -2.26
C LEU A 158 -31.77 -13.75 -2.03
N VAL A 159 -32.02 -12.90 -3.03
CA VAL A 159 -32.93 -11.75 -2.92
C VAL A 159 -33.72 -11.59 -4.21
N GLU A 160 -34.94 -11.06 -4.10
CA GLU A 160 -35.73 -10.67 -5.26
C GLU A 160 -35.37 -9.24 -5.68
N PHE A 161 -35.05 -9.06 -6.96
CA PHE A 161 -34.78 -7.77 -7.58
C PHE A 161 -35.59 -7.67 -8.87
N ASP A 162 -36.40 -6.64 -9.00
CA ASP A 162 -37.26 -6.40 -10.17
C ASP A 162 -38.11 -7.64 -10.56
N GLY A 163 -38.67 -8.31 -9.56
CA GLY A 163 -39.53 -9.49 -9.73
C GLY A 163 -38.81 -10.81 -10.02
N ASN A 164 -37.47 -10.85 -10.00
CA ASN A 164 -36.68 -12.05 -10.25
C ASN A 164 -35.61 -12.30 -9.16
N LYS A 165 -35.25 -13.55 -8.93
CA LYS A 165 -34.15 -13.97 -8.03
C LYS A 165 -32.87 -14.37 -8.77
N GLU A 166 -32.85 -14.37 -10.10
CA GLU A 166 -31.65 -14.69 -10.90
C GLU A 166 -30.62 -13.55 -10.84
N ASN A 167 -29.99 -13.40 -9.69
CA ASN A 167 -28.96 -12.40 -9.43
C ASN A 167 -27.86 -12.96 -8.54
N ASN A 168 -26.76 -12.22 -8.46
CA ASN A 168 -25.57 -12.55 -7.68
C ASN A 168 -25.36 -11.59 -6.50
N ILE A 169 -26.44 -10.99 -5.99
CA ILE A 169 -26.41 -10.03 -4.89
C ILE A 169 -26.24 -10.78 -3.56
N VAL A 170 -25.23 -10.39 -2.77
CA VAL A 170 -24.93 -11.00 -1.45
C VAL A 170 -25.17 -10.04 -0.28
N LEU A 171 -25.24 -8.73 -0.53
CA LEU A 171 -25.56 -7.71 0.48
C LEU A 171 -26.28 -6.52 -0.20
N GLY A 172 -27.34 -6.00 0.40
CA GLY A 172 -28.13 -4.90 -0.18
C GLY A 172 -29.38 -5.39 -0.91
N HIS A 173 -30.26 -4.47 -1.33
CA HIS A 173 -31.59 -4.78 -1.91
C HIS A 173 -32.47 -5.73 -1.06
N GLY A 174 -32.17 -5.91 0.23
CA GLY A 174 -32.83 -6.87 1.13
C GLY A 174 -31.99 -8.11 1.46
N ALA A 175 -30.93 -8.41 0.69
CA ALA A 175 -29.97 -9.45 1.06
C ALA A 175 -29.29 -9.11 2.40
N ALA A 176 -29.18 -10.11 3.27
CA ALA A 176 -28.74 -9.96 4.68
C ALA A 176 -29.55 -8.94 5.49
N ASP A 177 -30.83 -8.76 5.16
CA ASP A 177 -31.77 -7.86 5.83
C ASP A 177 -31.33 -6.37 5.84
N VAL A 178 -30.64 -5.95 4.78
CA VAL A 178 -30.16 -4.57 4.62
C VAL A 178 -30.41 -3.99 3.24
N TYR A 179 -30.51 -2.66 3.20
CA TYR A 179 -30.39 -1.85 1.99
C TYR A 179 -29.18 -0.95 2.18
N ILE A 180 -28.37 -0.82 1.13
CA ILE A 180 -27.14 -0.01 1.14
C ILE A 180 -27.14 0.93 -0.06
N GLY A 181 -26.40 2.01 0.06
CA GLY A 181 -26.09 2.89 -1.06
C GLY A 181 -24.71 2.56 -1.61
N GLN A 182 -23.96 3.60 -1.91
CA GLN A 182 -22.53 3.47 -2.13
C GLN A 182 -21.80 3.57 -0.79
N ASP A 183 -21.88 2.48 -0.04
CA ASP A 183 -21.27 2.35 1.27
C ASP A 183 -19.92 1.61 1.17
N GLY A 184 -18.91 2.17 1.82
CA GLY A 184 -17.55 1.66 1.81
C GLY A 184 -17.36 0.33 2.53
N GLY A 185 -17.23 -0.75 1.76
CA GLY A 185 -16.94 -2.09 2.25
C GLY A 185 -15.76 -2.78 1.55
N MET A 186 -15.27 -3.83 2.20
CA MET A 186 -14.31 -4.80 1.67
C MET A 186 -14.52 -6.14 2.37
N VAL A 187 -14.14 -7.23 1.72
CA VAL A 187 -14.11 -8.56 2.34
C VAL A 187 -12.67 -8.94 2.67
N PHE A 188 -12.46 -9.47 3.88
CA PHE A 188 -11.20 -10.07 4.31
C PHE A 188 -11.44 -11.39 5.03
N ILE A 189 -10.39 -12.20 5.13
CA ILE A 189 -10.39 -13.42 5.94
C ILE A 189 -9.77 -13.09 7.28
N ASP A 190 -10.50 -13.37 8.36
CA ASP A 190 -9.97 -13.24 9.72
C ASP A 190 -9.32 -14.57 10.14
N PRO A 191 -7.98 -14.64 10.26
CA PRO A 191 -7.30 -15.87 10.66
C PRO A 191 -7.58 -16.28 12.11
N ASN A 192 -8.16 -15.39 12.92
CA ASN A 192 -8.52 -15.69 14.32
C ASN A 192 -10.01 -16.01 14.48
N ALA A 193 -10.81 -15.90 13.42
CA ALA A 193 -12.24 -16.19 13.49
C ALA A 193 -12.49 -17.71 13.44
N PRO A 194 -13.54 -18.20 14.11
CA PRO A 194 -14.03 -19.56 13.88
C PRO A 194 -14.52 -19.73 12.44
N ASP A 195 -14.55 -20.97 11.95
CA ASP A 195 -14.88 -21.30 10.56
C ASP A 195 -16.26 -20.78 10.12
N ASP A 196 -17.23 -20.68 11.04
CA ASP A 196 -18.56 -20.14 10.77
C ASP A 196 -18.57 -18.62 10.49
N ARG A 197 -17.42 -17.95 10.65
CA ARG A 197 -17.21 -16.50 10.50
C ARG A 197 -15.91 -16.17 9.76
N LYS A 198 -15.41 -17.10 8.95
CA LYS A 198 -14.14 -16.99 8.20
C LYS A 198 -14.04 -15.69 7.40
N PHE A 199 -15.06 -15.35 6.61
CA PHE A 199 -15.12 -14.12 5.83
C PHE A 199 -15.80 -13.02 6.63
N ASN A 200 -15.23 -11.81 6.58
CA ASN A 200 -15.77 -10.64 7.27
C ASN A 200 -15.88 -9.46 6.31
N LEU A 201 -17.02 -8.78 6.37
CA LEU A 201 -17.40 -7.62 5.57
C LEU A 201 -17.70 -6.44 6.52
N PRO A 202 -16.66 -5.66 6.87
CA PRO A 202 -16.79 -4.33 7.44
C PRO A 202 -17.51 -3.35 6.51
N ILE A 203 -18.58 -2.71 6.95
CA ILE A 203 -19.32 -1.72 6.16
C ILE A 203 -20.13 -0.75 7.02
N ARG A 204 -20.32 0.47 6.53
CA ARG A 204 -21.25 1.46 7.09
C ARG A 204 -22.68 1.14 6.64
N VAL A 205 -23.64 1.08 7.58
CA VAL A 205 -25.07 0.90 7.25
C VAL A 205 -25.91 1.90 8.04
N GLU A 206 -26.52 2.87 7.36
CA GLU A 206 -27.20 4.02 8.00
C GLU A 206 -28.32 3.61 8.96
N LYS A 207 -29.17 2.64 8.57
CA LYS A 207 -30.32 2.20 9.39
C LYS A 207 -29.96 1.42 10.66
N LYS A 208 -28.68 1.11 10.89
CA LYS A 208 -28.22 0.34 12.07
C LYS A 208 -27.40 1.20 13.05
N GLY A 209 -27.59 2.52 13.01
CA GLY A 209 -26.75 3.51 13.69
C GLY A 209 -25.53 3.80 12.83
N GLU A 210 -25.30 5.08 12.50
CA GLU A 210 -24.26 5.59 11.58
C GLU A 210 -22.83 5.24 12.03
N THR A 211 -22.51 3.96 12.00
CA THR A 211 -21.31 3.38 12.58
C THR A 211 -20.85 2.23 11.70
N PHE A 212 -19.59 1.84 11.90
CA PHE A 212 -18.95 0.75 11.19
C PHE A 212 -19.44 -0.58 11.78
N HIS A 213 -20.05 -1.44 10.97
CA HIS A 213 -20.54 -2.76 11.36
C HIS A 213 -19.74 -3.85 10.66
N ILE A 214 -19.76 -5.08 11.19
CA ILE A 214 -19.14 -6.23 10.54
C ILE A 214 -20.18 -7.31 10.34
N PHE A 215 -20.35 -7.69 9.08
CA PHE A 215 -21.06 -8.90 8.69
C PHE A 215 -20.05 -10.04 8.57
N SER A 216 -20.39 -11.24 9.03
CA SER A 216 -19.54 -12.42 8.84
C SER A 216 -20.26 -13.48 8.02
N SER A 217 -19.48 -14.33 7.37
CA SER A 217 -19.97 -15.42 6.55
C SER A 217 -18.98 -16.59 6.54
N PRO A 218 -19.45 -17.85 6.58
CA PRO A 218 -18.59 -19.01 6.40
C PRO A 218 -18.11 -19.19 4.96
N ASP A 219 -18.93 -18.79 3.98
CA ASP A 219 -18.71 -19.02 2.55
C ASP A 219 -18.50 -17.74 1.73
N GLY A 220 -18.64 -16.57 2.37
CA GLY A 220 -18.56 -15.27 1.72
C GLY A 220 -19.79 -14.94 0.87
N ILE A 221 -20.85 -15.75 0.92
CA ILE A 221 -22.08 -15.58 0.15
C ILE A 221 -23.24 -15.27 1.09
N HIS A 222 -23.38 -16.02 2.18
CA HIS A 222 -24.45 -15.85 3.16
C HIS A 222 -23.97 -15.02 4.35
N TRP A 223 -24.27 -13.72 4.30
CA TRP A 223 -23.81 -12.75 5.30
C TRP A 223 -24.79 -12.60 6.47
N LYS A 224 -24.25 -12.49 7.68
CA LYS A 224 -25.00 -12.17 8.90
C LYS A 224 -24.34 -11.03 9.64
N LEU A 225 -25.12 -10.09 10.17
CA LEU A 225 -24.60 -9.03 11.01
C LEU A 225 -24.08 -9.61 12.33
N THR A 226 -22.76 -9.57 12.53
CA THR A 226 -22.09 -10.22 13.66
C THR A 226 -21.71 -9.22 14.74
N TYR A 227 -21.09 -8.10 14.34
CA TYR A 227 -20.62 -7.08 15.27
C TYR A 227 -21.18 -5.71 14.89
N ARG A 228 -21.67 -4.98 15.90
CA ARG A 228 -22.29 -3.66 15.73
C ARG A 228 -21.35 -2.58 16.24
N SER A 229 -21.29 -1.46 15.52
CA SER A 229 -20.60 -0.25 15.97
C SER A 229 -19.15 -0.49 16.41
N VAL A 230 -18.39 -1.27 15.63
CA VAL A 230 -17.04 -1.71 16.01
C VAL A 230 -16.04 -0.57 16.11
N LEU A 231 -16.31 0.56 15.43
CA LEU A 231 -15.52 1.77 15.49
C LEU A 231 -16.38 2.92 16.03
N GLY A 232 -16.16 3.29 17.29
CA GLY A 232 -16.80 4.42 17.95
C GLY A 232 -16.16 5.75 17.56
N VAL A 233 -16.67 6.38 16.50
CA VAL A 233 -16.25 7.71 16.04
C VAL A 233 -17.25 8.77 16.50
N ASN A 234 -16.75 9.88 17.08
CA ASN A 234 -17.58 11.00 17.50
C ASN A 234 -18.02 11.83 16.27
N THR A 235 -19.11 11.41 15.61
CA THR A 235 -19.99 12.10 14.61
C THR A 235 -19.44 13.04 13.53
N LYS A 236 -18.12 13.26 13.43
CA LYS A 236 -17.48 14.14 12.43
C LYS A 236 -16.65 13.38 11.39
N PHE A 237 -16.80 12.05 11.33
CA PHE A 237 -15.95 11.18 10.51
C PHE A 237 -16.76 10.49 9.41
N HIS A 238 -16.33 10.68 8.17
CA HIS A 238 -16.98 10.17 6.98
C HIS A 238 -16.41 8.79 6.58
N LEU A 239 -16.98 7.72 7.14
CA LEU A 239 -16.59 6.31 6.93
C LEU A 239 -17.29 5.65 5.72
N ASP A 240 -17.83 6.43 4.79
CA ASP A 240 -18.51 6.00 3.55
C ASP A 240 -17.56 5.52 2.44
N THR A 241 -16.24 5.60 2.62
CA THR A 241 -15.22 5.03 1.71
C THR A 241 -14.83 3.62 2.09
N GLN A 242 -14.21 2.86 1.17
CA GLN A 242 -13.62 1.57 1.53
C GLN A 242 -12.56 1.74 2.62
N ASN A 243 -12.95 1.41 3.85
CA ASN A 243 -12.05 1.32 4.99
C ASN A 243 -11.51 -0.11 5.03
N VAL A 244 -10.21 -0.24 5.17
CA VAL A 244 -9.53 -1.52 5.20
C VAL A 244 -9.40 -2.00 6.64
N ILE A 245 -9.71 -3.26 6.89
CA ILE A 245 -9.37 -3.94 8.15
C ILE A 245 -8.74 -5.30 7.87
N PHE A 246 -7.76 -5.69 8.68
CA PHE A 246 -7.19 -7.02 8.67
C PHE A 246 -6.51 -7.32 10.02
N TRP A 247 -6.25 -8.61 10.27
CA TRP A 247 -5.35 -9.04 11.33
C TRP A 247 -3.89 -8.88 10.92
N ASP A 248 -3.12 -8.19 11.74
CA ASP A 248 -1.69 -8.01 11.57
C ASP A 248 -0.93 -8.94 12.52
N ASN A 249 -0.32 -9.99 11.97
CA ASN A 249 0.45 -10.97 12.75
C ASN A 249 1.81 -10.45 13.27
N GLN A 250 2.31 -9.29 12.81
CA GLN A 250 3.53 -8.67 13.33
C GLN A 250 3.20 -7.78 14.53
N ALA A 251 2.12 -7.00 14.43
CA ALA A 251 1.63 -6.21 15.55
C ALA A 251 0.86 -7.06 16.59
N ASN A 252 0.36 -8.23 16.19
CA ASN A 252 -0.58 -9.05 16.94
C ASN A 252 -1.86 -8.27 17.31
N LYS A 253 -2.42 -7.55 16.32
CA LYS A 253 -3.58 -6.66 16.46
C LYS A 253 -4.43 -6.67 15.20
N TYR A 254 -5.72 -6.34 15.34
CA TYR A 254 -6.55 -5.88 14.23
C TYR A 254 -6.21 -4.44 13.90
N ILE A 255 -6.01 -4.15 12.62
CA ILE A 255 -5.67 -2.82 12.12
C ILE A 255 -6.77 -2.32 11.20
N ILE A 256 -7.24 -1.09 11.40
CA ILE A 256 -8.07 -0.36 10.43
C ILE A 256 -7.24 0.74 9.78
N TYR A 257 -7.27 0.82 8.46
CA TYR A 257 -6.94 2.03 7.70
C TYR A 257 -8.22 2.64 7.14
N GLY A 258 -8.59 3.82 7.63
CA GLY A 258 -9.80 4.51 7.21
C GLY A 258 -9.54 5.94 6.77
N ARG A 259 -10.56 6.55 6.17
CA ARG A 259 -10.52 7.96 5.78
C ARG A 259 -10.88 8.86 6.96
N GLY A 260 -9.99 9.78 7.31
CA GLY A 260 -10.18 10.76 8.36
C GLY A 260 -10.06 12.20 7.84
N PRO A 261 -10.68 13.18 8.51
CA PRO A 261 -10.50 14.58 8.18
C PRO A 261 -9.07 15.03 8.54
N SER A 262 -8.50 15.91 7.71
CA SER A 262 -7.26 16.64 8.01
C SER A 262 -7.44 18.15 7.80
N ARG A 263 -6.33 18.90 7.78
CA ARG A 263 -6.32 20.34 7.46
C ARG A 263 -6.71 20.64 5.99
N SER A 264 -6.67 19.66 5.08
CA SER A 264 -6.85 19.81 3.63
C SER A 264 -7.90 18.83 3.07
N GLU A 265 -9.00 18.63 3.81
CA GLU A 265 -10.11 17.71 3.51
C GLU A 265 -9.89 16.24 3.91
N ARG A 266 -9.14 15.43 3.13
CA ARG A 266 -9.07 13.96 3.34
C ARG A 266 -7.66 13.42 3.57
N SER A 267 -7.57 12.44 4.47
CA SER A 267 -6.33 11.77 4.86
C SER A 267 -6.61 10.35 5.35
N ILE A 268 -5.57 9.55 5.54
CA ILE A 268 -5.69 8.17 6.00
C ILE A 268 -5.25 8.09 7.46
N PHE A 269 -6.11 7.53 8.30
CA PHE A 269 -5.79 7.20 9.68
C PHE A 269 -5.50 5.71 9.84
N ARG A 270 -4.84 5.34 10.93
CA ARG A 270 -4.62 3.95 11.32
C ARG A 270 -5.00 3.68 12.76
N VAL A 271 -5.82 2.68 13.04
CA VAL A 271 -6.19 2.35 14.43
C VAL A 271 -6.03 0.88 14.68
N GLU A 272 -5.75 0.53 15.94
CA GLU A 272 -5.45 -0.84 16.36
C GLU A 272 -6.44 -1.31 17.42
N ALA A 273 -6.70 -2.61 17.45
CA ALA A 273 -7.45 -3.27 18.51
C ALA A 273 -6.96 -4.71 18.74
N ASP A 274 -7.11 -5.20 19.98
CA ASP A 274 -6.90 -6.62 20.29
C ASP A 274 -8.02 -7.51 19.75
N GLN A 275 -9.22 -6.95 19.61
CA GLN A 275 -10.42 -7.66 19.19
C GLN A 275 -11.08 -6.91 18.03
N ILE A 276 -11.60 -7.66 17.06
CA ILE A 276 -12.22 -7.14 15.84
C ILE A 276 -13.46 -6.25 16.10
N ASP A 277 -14.14 -6.47 17.22
CA ASP A 277 -15.43 -5.86 17.55
C ASP A 277 -15.30 -4.60 18.44
N ARG A 278 -14.08 -4.27 18.88
CA ARG A 278 -13.86 -3.17 19.82
C ARG A 278 -12.61 -2.37 19.49
N PHE A 279 -12.78 -1.35 18.67
CA PHE A 279 -11.80 -0.28 18.56
C PHE A 279 -12.10 0.80 19.60
N SER A 280 -11.06 1.24 20.32
CA SER A 280 -11.18 2.26 21.37
C SER A 280 -11.89 3.51 20.86
N LEU A 281 -12.59 4.25 21.73
CA LEU A 281 -13.15 5.56 21.38
C LEU A 281 -11.99 6.54 21.13
N ILE A 282 -11.86 7.01 19.89
CA ILE A 282 -10.74 7.87 19.51
C ILE A 282 -11.18 9.32 19.49
N LYS A 283 -10.54 10.14 20.32
CA LYS A 283 -10.74 11.59 20.32
C LYS A 283 -10.08 12.26 19.13
N GLU A 284 -8.92 11.79 18.71
CA GLU A 284 -8.14 12.28 17.57
C GLU A 284 -7.56 11.12 16.77
N LEU A 285 -7.85 11.07 15.48
CA LEU A 285 -7.38 9.98 14.60
C LEU A 285 -5.88 10.13 14.31
N PRO A 286 -5.07 9.10 14.58
CA PRO A 286 -3.66 9.13 14.23
C PRO A 286 -3.52 8.97 12.71
N LEU A 287 -3.24 10.09 12.04
CA LEU A 287 -3.04 10.15 10.61
C LEU A 287 -1.70 9.51 10.25
N VAL A 288 -1.72 8.60 9.27
CA VAL A 288 -0.53 7.91 8.73
C VAL A 288 -0.19 8.36 7.31
N LEU A 289 -1.13 9.01 6.62
CA LEU A 289 -0.92 9.65 5.33
C LEU A 289 -1.79 10.90 5.23
N SER A 290 -1.20 12.02 4.84
CA SER A 290 -1.91 13.28 4.59
C SER A 290 -1.20 14.05 3.48
N PRO A 291 -1.89 14.96 2.79
CA PRO A 291 -1.23 15.92 1.91
C PRO A 291 -0.15 16.70 2.68
N ASP A 292 1.01 16.85 2.06
CA ASP A 292 2.15 17.60 2.57
C ASP A 292 2.57 18.73 1.61
N SER A 293 3.64 19.46 1.94
CA SER A 293 4.08 20.63 1.18
C SER A 293 4.57 20.33 -0.23
N LEU A 294 4.79 19.06 -0.58
CA LEU A 294 5.17 18.65 -1.93
C LEU A 294 3.95 18.30 -2.78
N ASP A 295 2.77 18.17 -2.18
CA ASP A 295 1.52 17.94 -2.90
C ASP A 295 1.02 19.24 -3.53
N LEU A 296 0.32 19.08 -4.67
CA LEU A 296 -0.02 20.21 -5.54
C LEU A 296 -0.93 21.22 -4.82
N SER A 297 -0.54 22.48 -4.89
CA SER A 297 -1.33 23.63 -4.50
C SER A 297 -1.37 24.64 -5.65
N ILE A 298 -2.52 25.29 -5.84
CA ILE A 298 -2.65 26.43 -6.76
C ILE A 298 -2.63 27.70 -5.90
N GLY A 299 -1.52 28.44 -5.97
CA GLY A 299 -1.24 29.50 -5.01
C GLY A 299 -1.09 28.93 -3.60
N GLN A 300 -1.91 29.40 -2.66
CA GLN A 300 -1.95 28.90 -1.27
C GLN A 300 -3.02 27.83 -1.04
N THR A 301 -3.76 27.44 -2.08
CA THR A 301 -4.89 26.53 -1.97
C THR A 301 -4.45 25.10 -2.32
N PRO A 302 -4.44 24.17 -1.34
CA PRO A 302 -4.23 22.76 -1.64
C PRO A 302 -5.36 22.25 -2.53
N VAL A 303 -5.01 21.54 -3.60
CA VAL A 303 -5.99 21.01 -4.57
C VAL A 303 -5.99 19.47 -4.62
N VAL A 304 -5.17 18.81 -3.80
CA VAL A 304 -5.09 17.35 -3.75
C VAL A 304 -5.31 16.83 -2.33
N ASP A 305 -6.15 15.80 -2.22
CA ASP A 305 -6.29 14.99 -1.01
C ASP A 305 -6.17 13.47 -1.28
N TYR A 306 -6.24 12.65 -0.22
CA TYR A 306 -6.17 11.19 -0.33
C TYR A 306 -7.48 10.53 0.08
N TYR A 307 -8.13 9.88 -0.89
CA TYR A 307 -9.51 9.43 -0.80
C TYR A 307 -9.68 8.02 -0.24
N MET A 308 -8.86 7.06 -0.70
CA MET A 308 -8.87 5.65 -0.32
C MET A 308 -7.43 5.18 -0.09
N SER A 309 -7.24 4.14 0.73
CA SER A 309 -5.91 3.59 1.04
C SER A 309 -5.60 2.30 0.28
N ALA A 310 -6.58 1.39 0.17
CA ALA A 310 -6.39 -0.01 -0.26
C ALA A 310 -5.15 -0.66 0.41
N ALA A 311 -4.86 -0.29 1.67
CA ALA A 311 -3.70 -0.76 2.40
C ALA A 311 -3.73 -2.29 2.54
N ILE A 312 -2.56 -2.91 2.48
CA ILE A 312 -2.39 -4.35 2.64
C ILE A 312 -1.13 -4.65 3.44
N LYS A 313 -1.20 -5.73 4.22
CA LYS A 313 0.00 -6.43 4.65
C LYS A 313 0.41 -7.38 3.53
N TYR A 314 1.61 -7.21 2.99
CA TYR A 314 2.08 -8.02 1.87
C TYR A 314 2.43 -9.44 2.36
N PRO A 315 1.73 -10.48 1.87
CA PRO A 315 1.81 -11.81 2.48
C PRO A 315 3.08 -12.59 2.11
N TRP A 316 3.79 -12.18 1.06
CA TRP A 316 4.92 -12.94 0.49
C TRP A 316 6.31 -12.43 0.89
N ALA A 317 6.41 -11.38 1.71
CA ALA A 317 7.68 -10.90 2.25
C ALA A 317 7.63 -10.69 3.76
N ASP A 318 8.81 -10.48 4.36
CA ASP A 318 8.94 -10.12 5.76
C ASP A 318 8.64 -8.64 5.99
N ASN A 319 7.80 -8.34 6.99
CA ASN A 319 7.55 -6.99 7.50
C ASN A 319 7.36 -5.94 6.37
N ALA A 320 6.45 -6.24 5.44
CA ALA A 320 6.18 -5.38 4.27
C ALA A 320 4.69 -5.04 4.19
N TYR A 321 4.41 -3.75 4.04
CA TYR A 321 3.09 -3.18 3.89
C TYR A 321 3.07 -2.29 2.66
N TYR A 322 1.97 -2.34 1.91
CA TYR A 322 1.74 -1.50 0.75
C TYR A 322 0.44 -0.75 0.90
N MET A 323 0.40 0.49 0.43
CA MET A 323 -0.80 1.29 0.36
C MET A 323 -0.85 1.93 -1.03
N PHE A 324 -2.06 2.01 -1.56
CA PHE A 324 -2.35 2.52 -2.89
C PHE A 324 -3.26 3.74 -2.75
N PRO A 325 -2.74 4.86 -2.21
CA PRO A 325 -3.57 6.00 -1.91
C PRO A 325 -4.16 6.59 -3.20
N THR A 326 -5.49 6.70 -3.23
CA THR A 326 -6.17 7.39 -4.34
C THR A 326 -5.98 8.89 -4.17
N ALA A 327 -5.15 9.50 -5.02
CA ALA A 327 -5.00 10.94 -5.05
C ALA A 327 -6.20 11.56 -5.77
N TYR A 328 -6.81 12.55 -5.15
CA TYR A 328 -7.98 13.23 -5.69
C TYR A 328 -7.66 14.70 -5.93
N PHE A 329 -7.62 15.09 -7.20
CA PHE A 329 -7.52 16.49 -7.58
C PHE A 329 -8.91 17.15 -7.57
N HIS A 330 -9.04 18.24 -6.84
CA HIS A 330 -10.29 18.98 -6.67
C HIS A 330 -10.38 20.17 -7.61
N TYR A 331 -11.54 20.29 -8.25
CA TYR A 331 -11.93 21.53 -8.92
C TYR A 331 -12.43 22.54 -7.88
N ILE A 332 -11.63 23.58 -7.65
CA ILE A 332 -11.89 24.62 -6.63
C ILE A 332 -12.27 25.92 -7.35
N PRO A 333 -13.25 26.70 -6.85
CA PRO A 333 -13.62 27.97 -7.48
C PRO A 333 -12.41 28.90 -7.63
N GLY A 334 -12.26 29.49 -8.82
CA GLY A 334 -11.23 30.49 -9.09
C GLY A 334 -9.80 29.94 -9.24
N THR A 335 -9.59 28.62 -9.15
CA THR A 335 -8.27 28.02 -9.40
C THR A 335 -8.07 27.55 -10.84
N LEU A 336 -9.17 27.31 -11.58
CA LEU A 336 -9.16 26.81 -12.95
C LEU A 336 -9.94 27.74 -13.90
N SER A 337 -9.45 27.86 -15.14
CA SER A 337 -9.98 28.79 -16.13
C SER A 337 -11.40 28.44 -16.61
N GLU A 338 -11.68 27.16 -16.71
CA GLU A 338 -12.93 26.56 -17.14
C GLU A 338 -14.02 26.62 -16.05
N PHE A 339 -13.65 26.94 -14.81
CA PHE A 339 -14.55 27.02 -13.65
C PHE A 339 -14.44 28.35 -12.90
N ARG A 340 -14.34 29.46 -13.65
CA ARG A 340 -14.22 30.82 -13.08
C ARG A 340 -15.51 31.30 -12.40
N GLU A 341 -16.65 31.11 -13.06
CA GLU A 341 -17.96 31.61 -12.58
C GLU A 341 -18.68 30.57 -11.74
N GLU A 342 -18.73 29.33 -12.23
CA GLU A 342 -19.33 28.19 -11.55
C GLU A 342 -18.39 26.99 -11.59
N VAL A 343 -18.36 26.22 -10.49
CA VAL A 343 -17.55 25.02 -10.36
C VAL A 343 -18.45 23.82 -10.03
N PRO A 344 -18.19 22.64 -10.60
CA PRO A 344 -18.86 21.41 -10.17
C PRO A 344 -18.50 21.09 -8.71
N LYS A 345 -19.49 20.61 -7.94
CA LYS A 345 -19.32 20.29 -6.52
C LYS A 345 -18.62 18.94 -6.36
N ASN A 346 -17.54 18.92 -5.57
CA ASN A 346 -16.79 17.70 -5.23
C ASN A 346 -16.53 16.87 -6.48
N ALA A 347 -15.83 17.50 -7.42
CA ALA A 347 -15.51 16.91 -8.71
C ALA A 347 -14.03 17.07 -9.07
N GLY A 348 -13.58 16.15 -9.91
CA GLY A 348 -12.22 16.12 -10.44
C GLY A 348 -11.67 14.69 -10.61
N PRO A 349 -10.47 14.56 -11.19
CA PRO A 349 -9.90 13.26 -11.54
C PRO A 349 -9.28 12.56 -10.34
N LEU A 350 -9.17 11.24 -10.45
CA LEU A 350 -8.66 10.35 -9.40
C LEU A 350 -7.66 9.36 -9.99
N ASP A 351 -6.41 9.40 -9.55
CA ASP A 351 -5.43 8.35 -9.86
C ASP A 351 -5.00 7.62 -8.57
N THR A 352 -4.31 6.49 -8.74
CA THR A 352 -3.80 5.72 -7.61
C THR A 352 -2.29 5.91 -7.52
N GLN A 353 -1.79 6.40 -6.39
CA GLN A 353 -0.37 6.48 -6.05
C GLN A 353 0.09 5.24 -5.27
N PHE A 354 1.36 5.16 -4.89
CA PHE A 354 1.93 4.05 -4.13
C PHE A 354 2.80 4.52 -2.97
N THR A 355 2.65 3.86 -1.82
CA THR A 355 3.52 4.00 -0.65
C THR A 355 3.79 2.64 -0.03
N ALA A 356 4.90 2.53 0.69
CA ALA A 356 5.27 1.29 1.39
C ALA A 356 5.70 1.57 2.84
N SER A 357 5.66 0.55 3.67
CA SER A 357 6.05 0.64 5.07
C SER A 357 6.57 -0.71 5.58
N THR A 358 7.47 -0.67 6.57
CA THR A 358 7.96 -1.85 7.28
C THR A 358 7.22 -2.11 8.61
N ASP A 359 6.46 -1.15 9.11
CA ASP A 359 5.75 -1.20 10.38
C ASP A 359 4.23 -0.92 10.26
N GLY A 360 3.77 -0.55 9.07
CA GLY A 360 2.40 -0.14 8.80
C GLY A 360 2.02 1.23 9.37
N VAL A 361 2.92 1.94 10.05
CA VAL A 361 2.70 3.23 10.73
C VAL A 361 3.38 4.36 9.96
N ASN A 362 4.65 4.17 9.63
CA ASN A 362 5.47 5.14 8.92
C ASN A 362 5.54 4.76 7.43
N TRP A 363 5.01 5.62 6.58
CA TRP A 363 4.85 5.33 5.15
C TRP A 363 5.85 6.13 4.30
N GLN A 364 6.65 5.40 3.52
CA GLN A 364 7.57 5.95 2.54
C GLN A 364 6.81 6.33 1.27
N ARG A 365 6.91 7.62 0.90
CA ARG A 365 6.43 8.15 -0.37
C ARG A 365 7.63 8.33 -1.31
N TYR A 366 7.83 7.40 -2.25
CA TYR A 366 8.95 7.46 -3.21
C TYR A 366 8.81 8.59 -4.24
N GLY A 367 7.59 9.11 -4.41
CA GLY A 367 7.25 10.19 -5.32
C GLY A 367 5.78 10.56 -5.20
N ARG A 368 5.26 11.30 -6.18
CA ARG A 368 3.82 11.58 -6.39
C ARG A 368 3.34 11.16 -7.78
N GLN A 369 4.15 10.37 -8.47
CA GLN A 369 3.76 9.80 -9.76
C GLN A 369 2.68 8.74 -9.52
N PRO A 370 1.72 8.61 -10.43
CA PRO A 370 0.71 7.58 -10.31
C PRO A 370 1.36 6.20 -10.39
N PHE A 371 0.90 5.29 -9.53
CA PHE A 371 1.12 3.86 -9.67
C PHE A 371 0.17 3.29 -10.72
N ILE A 372 -1.11 3.67 -10.67
CA ILE A 372 -2.08 3.44 -11.75
C ILE A 372 -2.44 4.81 -12.33
N GLY A 373 -1.87 5.13 -13.49
CA GLY A 373 -2.16 6.38 -14.19
C GLY A 373 -3.55 6.41 -14.79
N LEU A 374 -4.00 7.59 -15.21
CA LEU A 374 -5.22 7.74 -16.01
C LEU A 374 -4.97 7.31 -17.46
N GLY A 375 -6.02 6.83 -18.14
CA GLY A 375 -5.98 6.60 -19.58
C GLY A 375 -5.89 7.89 -20.39
N MET A 376 -5.60 7.76 -21.68
CA MET A 376 -5.73 8.88 -22.61
C MET A 376 -7.20 9.31 -22.69
N LYS A 377 -7.44 10.61 -22.87
CA LYS A 377 -8.81 11.15 -22.99
C LYS A 377 -9.60 10.38 -24.04
N GLY A 378 -10.77 9.87 -23.65
CA GLY A 378 -11.63 9.02 -24.48
C GLY A 378 -11.53 7.53 -24.15
N GLU A 379 -10.47 7.07 -23.48
CA GLU A 379 -10.37 5.71 -22.95
C GLU A 379 -11.27 5.51 -21.73
N PHE A 380 -11.67 4.27 -21.44
CA PHE A 380 -12.65 3.98 -20.39
C PHE A 380 -12.20 4.33 -18.97
N ASP A 381 -10.95 4.72 -18.75
CA ASP A 381 -10.37 5.05 -17.45
C ASP A 381 -9.62 6.39 -17.42
N TRP A 382 -9.93 7.28 -18.38
CA TRP A 382 -9.26 8.57 -18.51
C TRP A 382 -9.51 9.53 -17.34
N ALA A 383 -10.60 9.32 -16.59
CA ALA A 383 -11.03 10.25 -15.53
C ALA A 383 -10.83 9.70 -14.11
N SER A 384 -10.88 8.37 -13.94
CA SER A 384 -10.70 7.74 -12.63
C SER A 384 -10.09 6.35 -12.73
N ALA A 385 -9.02 6.12 -11.97
CA ALA A 385 -8.37 4.84 -11.77
C ALA A 385 -8.11 4.59 -10.27
N ARG A 386 -8.98 3.79 -9.63
CA ARG A 386 -8.96 3.56 -8.17
C ARG A 386 -8.69 2.10 -7.83
N MET A 387 -7.51 1.80 -7.30
CA MET A 387 -7.26 0.48 -6.73
C MET A 387 -8.15 0.24 -5.52
N PHE A 388 -8.68 -0.98 -5.41
CA PHE A 388 -9.41 -1.43 -4.25
C PHE A 388 -8.68 -2.59 -3.57
N TYR A 389 -9.17 -3.00 -2.39
CA TYR A 389 -8.51 -3.98 -1.56
C TYR A 389 -8.35 -5.36 -2.23
N GLY A 390 -7.15 -5.92 -2.14
CA GLY A 390 -6.86 -7.29 -2.54
C GLY A 390 -5.78 -7.39 -3.59
N ILE A 391 -4.81 -8.25 -3.32
CA ILE A 391 -3.83 -8.72 -4.30
C ILE A 391 -3.87 -10.24 -4.31
N VAL A 392 -3.74 -10.82 -5.50
CA VAL A 392 -3.79 -12.28 -5.66
C VAL A 392 -2.67 -12.74 -6.57
N PRO A 393 -2.03 -13.88 -6.32
CA PRO A 393 -0.99 -14.38 -7.20
C PRO A 393 -1.63 -14.82 -8.52
N ALA A 394 -0.95 -14.58 -9.64
CA ALA A 394 -1.30 -15.20 -10.90
C ALA A 394 -1.19 -16.72 -10.81
N VAL A 395 -1.89 -17.45 -11.67
CA VAL A 395 -1.85 -18.93 -11.71
C VAL A 395 -0.41 -19.45 -11.86
N ASN A 396 0.42 -18.74 -12.64
CA ASN A 396 1.82 -19.10 -12.86
C ASN A 396 2.74 -18.80 -11.65
N GLY A 397 2.26 -18.12 -10.61
CA GLY A 397 3.02 -17.71 -9.42
C GLY A 397 4.11 -16.66 -9.67
N ARG A 398 4.26 -16.17 -10.90
CA ARG A 398 5.30 -15.20 -11.29
C ARG A 398 4.83 -13.76 -11.22
N GLU A 399 3.53 -13.56 -11.23
CA GLU A 399 2.89 -12.25 -11.28
C GLU A 399 1.89 -12.11 -10.14
N ILE A 400 1.52 -10.87 -9.86
CA ILE A 400 0.47 -10.47 -8.96
C ILE A 400 -0.60 -9.81 -9.81
N TYR A 401 -1.84 -10.24 -9.62
CA TYR A 401 -3.02 -9.55 -10.13
C TYR A 401 -3.56 -8.63 -9.06
N MET A 402 -3.83 -7.41 -9.49
CA MET A 402 -4.57 -6.39 -8.76
C MET A 402 -5.68 -5.89 -9.67
N TYR A 403 -6.68 -5.27 -9.05
CA TYR A 403 -7.84 -4.78 -9.78
C TYR A 403 -8.17 -3.37 -9.32
N TYR A 404 -8.71 -2.60 -10.25
CA TYR A 404 -9.04 -1.21 -10.01
C TYR A 404 -10.37 -0.88 -10.66
N ARG A 405 -11.12 0.03 -10.01
CA ARG A 405 -12.30 0.63 -10.61
C ARG A 405 -11.83 1.70 -11.60
N ALA A 406 -12.24 1.54 -12.84
CA ALA A 406 -11.88 2.34 -13.98
C ALA A 406 -13.13 3.08 -14.52
N SER A 407 -13.05 4.37 -14.83
CA SER A 407 -14.14 5.08 -15.52
C SER A 407 -13.70 6.30 -16.33
N ASP A 408 -14.54 6.64 -17.29
CA ASP A 408 -14.57 7.94 -17.97
C ASP A 408 -15.33 9.01 -17.17
N TRP A 409 -15.79 8.67 -15.97
CA TRP A 409 -16.39 9.60 -15.00
C TRP A 409 -15.32 10.25 -14.13
N LEU A 410 -15.33 11.59 -14.10
CA LEU A 410 -14.69 12.31 -13.01
C LEU A 410 -15.45 12.03 -11.72
N HIS A 411 -14.79 12.18 -10.57
CA HIS A 411 -15.53 12.24 -9.31
C HIS A 411 -16.64 13.30 -9.46
N GLY A 412 -17.83 12.99 -8.96
CA GLY A 412 -18.94 13.96 -8.93
C GLY A 412 -19.66 14.14 -10.25
N TRP A 413 -19.28 13.41 -11.31
CA TRP A 413 -20.00 13.38 -12.59
C TRP A 413 -21.50 13.17 -12.41
N ASP A 414 -21.88 12.19 -11.61
CA ASP A 414 -23.24 11.71 -11.42
C ASP A 414 -23.93 12.27 -10.16
N ARG A 415 -23.36 13.33 -9.59
CA ARG A 415 -23.85 13.97 -8.37
C ARG A 415 -25.23 14.61 -8.57
N ASP A 416 -25.34 15.45 -9.58
CA ASP A 416 -26.55 16.16 -10.00
C ASP A 416 -26.42 16.63 -11.46
N GLU A 417 -27.53 17.08 -12.05
CA GLU A 417 -27.55 17.55 -13.45
C GLU A 417 -26.71 18.80 -13.67
N LYS A 418 -26.54 19.64 -12.64
CA LYS A 418 -25.67 20.82 -12.72
C LYS A 418 -24.21 20.43 -12.88
N ASN A 419 -23.71 19.45 -12.11
CA ASN A 419 -22.36 18.92 -12.25
C ASN A 419 -22.12 18.35 -13.66
N LYS A 420 -23.05 17.53 -14.18
CA LYS A 420 -22.96 17.01 -15.55
C LYS A 420 -22.86 18.14 -16.58
N GLN A 421 -23.73 19.14 -16.46
CA GLN A 421 -23.73 20.29 -17.37
C GLN A 421 -22.40 21.05 -17.35
N LEU A 422 -21.88 21.37 -16.16
CA LEU A 422 -20.63 22.12 -16.00
C LEU A 422 -19.44 21.32 -16.54
N LEU A 423 -19.34 20.04 -16.21
CA LEU A 423 -18.25 19.17 -16.68
C LEU A 423 -18.30 18.99 -18.19
N THR A 424 -19.48 18.74 -18.77
CA THR A 424 -19.65 18.63 -20.23
C THR A 424 -19.28 19.93 -20.94
N THR A 425 -19.73 21.09 -20.42
CA THR A 425 -19.42 22.41 -20.99
C THR A 425 -17.91 22.69 -20.98
N ALA A 426 -17.20 22.24 -19.94
CA ALA A 426 -15.74 22.32 -19.87
C ALA A 426 -15.01 21.28 -20.74
N GLY A 427 -15.73 20.45 -21.50
CA GLY A 427 -15.14 19.36 -22.29
C GLY A 427 -14.58 18.21 -21.45
N LEU A 428 -15.05 18.08 -20.20
CA LEU A 428 -14.64 17.11 -19.19
C LEU A 428 -15.77 16.11 -18.85
N GLY A 429 -16.85 16.11 -19.63
CA GLY A 429 -17.95 15.18 -19.44
C GLY A 429 -17.61 13.75 -19.88
N ALA A 430 -18.27 12.78 -19.26
CA ALA A 430 -18.17 11.39 -19.67
C ALA A 430 -18.74 11.21 -21.09
N SER A 431 -18.09 10.39 -21.92
CA SER A 431 -18.48 10.16 -23.31
C SER A 431 -19.05 8.76 -23.53
N GLN A 432 -18.51 7.76 -22.84
CA GLN A 432 -19.00 6.38 -22.82
C GLN A 432 -19.98 6.16 -21.66
N ASN A 433 -19.87 7.00 -20.62
CA ASN A 433 -20.65 6.93 -19.40
C ASN A 433 -20.55 5.55 -18.72
N ILE A 434 -19.33 5.07 -18.49
CA ILE A 434 -19.07 3.72 -18.01
C ILE A 434 -18.22 3.70 -16.74
N ALA A 435 -18.50 2.72 -15.88
CA ALA A 435 -17.72 2.37 -14.72
C ALA A 435 -17.55 0.85 -14.63
N VAL A 436 -16.31 0.38 -14.69
CA VAL A 436 -15.96 -1.05 -14.72
C VAL A 436 -14.87 -1.36 -13.70
N ILE A 437 -14.64 -2.65 -13.44
CA ILE A 437 -13.40 -3.12 -12.85
C ILE A 437 -12.52 -3.63 -13.99
N SER A 438 -11.27 -3.18 -14.00
CA SER A 438 -10.22 -3.69 -14.87
C SER A 438 -9.06 -4.20 -14.04
N ARG A 439 -8.14 -4.92 -14.70
CA ARG A 439 -7.02 -5.60 -14.05
C ARG A 439 -5.71 -4.93 -14.39
N ILE A 440 -4.78 -5.02 -13.45
CA ILE A 440 -3.39 -4.65 -13.63
C ILE A 440 -2.50 -5.81 -13.16
N VAL A 441 -1.34 -5.94 -13.79
CA VAL A 441 -0.41 -7.04 -13.55
C VAL A 441 0.97 -6.50 -13.21
N LEU A 442 1.60 -7.07 -12.19
CA LEU A 442 2.98 -6.76 -11.81
C LEU A 442 3.75 -8.06 -11.57
N ARG A 443 5.07 -8.07 -11.77
CA ARG A 443 5.90 -9.21 -11.33
C ARG A 443 5.72 -9.43 -9.82
N MET A 444 5.86 -10.67 -9.37
CA MET A 444 5.92 -10.99 -7.93
C MET A 444 7.05 -10.18 -7.27
N ASP A 445 6.75 -9.56 -6.11
CA ASP A 445 7.60 -8.62 -5.37
C ASP A 445 8.03 -7.36 -6.16
N GLY A 446 7.34 -7.06 -7.26
CA GLY A 446 7.77 -6.07 -8.26
C GLY A 446 7.57 -4.61 -7.93
N PHE A 447 6.98 -4.29 -6.77
CA PHE A 447 6.53 -2.92 -6.47
C PHE A 447 7.68 -1.92 -6.47
N VAL A 448 8.79 -2.29 -5.82
CA VAL A 448 9.96 -1.46 -5.67
C VAL A 448 11.20 -2.28 -5.97
N SER A 449 12.11 -1.76 -6.79
CA SER A 449 13.47 -2.28 -6.93
C SER A 449 14.48 -1.32 -6.32
N LEU A 450 15.63 -1.87 -5.96
CA LEU A 450 16.87 -1.11 -5.88
C LEU A 450 17.58 -1.22 -7.24
N ARG A 451 17.64 -0.10 -7.97
CA ARG A 451 18.19 -0.04 -9.32
C ARG A 451 19.65 0.41 -9.28
N GLY A 452 20.50 -0.32 -9.99
CA GLY A 452 21.84 0.14 -10.36
C GLY A 452 21.80 0.78 -11.74
N ALA A 453 22.25 2.03 -11.86
CA ALA A 453 22.31 2.73 -13.14
C ALA A 453 23.27 2.04 -14.14
N TYR A 454 23.30 2.51 -15.39
CA TYR A 454 24.25 2.00 -16.40
C TYR A 454 25.71 2.16 -15.97
N THR A 455 26.02 3.20 -15.20
CA THR A 455 27.34 3.44 -14.61
C THR A 455 27.70 2.47 -13.49
N GLY A 456 26.74 1.67 -13.01
CA GLY A 456 26.88 0.79 -11.86
C GLY A 456 26.51 1.48 -10.55
N GLY A 457 26.21 0.65 -9.56
CA GLY A 457 25.96 0.98 -8.17
C GLY A 457 26.32 -0.19 -7.28
N GLU A 458 26.51 0.08 -5.99
CA GLU A 458 26.82 -0.93 -4.99
C GLU A 458 26.13 -0.61 -3.67
N PHE A 459 25.87 -1.65 -2.88
CA PHE A 459 25.46 -1.49 -1.49
C PHE A 459 25.89 -2.69 -0.65
N THR A 460 25.97 -2.47 0.66
CA THR A 460 26.25 -3.50 1.66
C THR A 460 25.13 -3.54 2.67
N THR A 461 24.67 -4.74 3.02
CA THR A 461 23.65 -4.92 4.05
C THR A 461 24.21 -4.67 5.45
N PRO A 462 23.35 -4.41 6.45
CA PRO A 462 23.71 -4.64 7.85
C PRO A 462 24.12 -6.10 8.08
N LEU A 463 24.58 -6.43 9.29
CA LEU A 463 24.74 -7.83 9.67
C LEU A 463 23.38 -8.52 9.56
N LEU A 464 23.35 -9.65 8.86
CA LEU A 464 22.19 -10.50 8.65
C LEU A 464 22.47 -11.85 9.28
N LYS A 465 21.43 -12.44 9.85
CA LYS A 465 21.43 -13.84 10.26
C LYS A 465 20.22 -14.53 9.63
N PHE A 466 20.48 -15.65 8.98
CA PHE A 466 19.53 -16.30 8.09
C PHE A 466 19.48 -17.82 8.32
N GLU A 467 18.45 -18.43 7.73
CA GLU A 467 18.26 -19.88 7.62
C GLU A 467 18.17 -20.29 6.15
N GLY A 468 18.64 -21.49 5.81
CA GLY A 468 18.68 -22.01 4.44
C GLY A 468 20.10 -22.28 3.94
N ASN A 469 20.21 -22.89 2.75
CA ASN A 469 21.49 -23.30 2.16
C ASN A 469 21.84 -22.57 0.85
N LYS A 470 20.94 -21.75 0.30
CA LYS A 470 21.14 -21.01 -0.96
C LYS A 470 20.61 -19.60 -0.86
N LEU A 471 21.30 -18.67 -1.54
CA LEU A 471 20.83 -17.30 -1.75
C LEU A 471 20.09 -17.18 -3.09
N PHE A 472 18.86 -16.68 -3.04
CA PHE A 472 18.02 -16.41 -4.20
C PHE A 472 17.77 -14.90 -4.36
N LEU A 473 17.81 -14.42 -5.60
CA LEU A 473 17.48 -13.05 -5.96
C LEU A 473 16.22 -12.99 -6.82
N ASN A 474 15.40 -11.98 -6.58
CA ASN A 474 14.39 -11.51 -7.52
C ASN A 474 15.01 -10.34 -8.30
N VAL A 475 15.35 -10.56 -9.57
CA VAL A 475 16.21 -9.67 -10.36
C VAL A 475 15.71 -9.52 -11.79
N ASN A 476 15.97 -8.35 -12.38
CA ASN A 476 15.81 -8.08 -13.81
C ASN A 476 17.05 -7.35 -14.35
N THR A 477 17.81 -8.00 -15.22
CA THR A 477 18.97 -7.40 -15.90
C THR A 477 18.57 -6.98 -17.30
N SER A 478 19.01 -5.81 -17.75
CA SER A 478 19.00 -5.49 -19.18
C SER A 478 19.98 -6.39 -19.96
N ALA A 479 20.04 -6.24 -21.29
CA ALA A 479 21.01 -6.93 -22.13
C ALA A 479 22.49 -6.63 -21.76
N THR A 480 22.75 -5.49 -21.10
CA THR A 480 24.08 -5.11 -20.59
C THR A 480 24.11 -5.09 -19.06
N GLY A 481 23.09 -5.67 -18.43
CA GLY A 481 22.92 -5.71 -16.99
C GLY A 481 23.73 -6.84 -16.36
N ILE A 482 24.39 -6.53 -15.24
CA ILE A 482 25.18 -7.47 -14.47
C ILE A 482 24.88 -7.23 -12.99
N VAL A 483 24.64 -8.32 -12.25
CA VAL A 483 24.60 -8.33 -10.79
C VAL A 483 25.65 -9.30 -10.26
N ARG A 484 26.33 -8.92 -9.17
CA ARG A 484 27.24 -9.79 -8.41
C ARG A 484 27.00 -9.58 -6.91
N VAL A 485 27.32 -10.61 -6.13
CA VAL A 485 27.16 -10.61 -4.68
C VAL A 485 28.43 -11.15 -4.03
N GLY A 486 28.97 -10.46 -3.04
CA GLY A 486 30.04 -10.94 -2.17
C GLY A 486 29.53 -11.15 -0.74
N ILE A 487 30.14 -12.08 -0.01
CA ILE A 487 29.88 -12.31 1.42
C ILE A 487 31.02 -11.70 2.24
N ILE A 488 30.64 -10.95 3.27
CA ILE A 488 31.56 -10.34 4.24
C ILE A 488 31.25 -10.94 5.63
N ASP A 489 32.29 -11.34 6.35
CA ASP A 489 32.15 -11.89 7.70
C ASP A 489 31.72 -10.83 8.74
N MET A 490 31.51 -11.27 9.98
CA MET A 490 31.13 -10.37 11.07
C MET A 490 32.19 -9.30 11.39
N ASN A 491 33.46 -9.56 11.06
CA ASN A 491 34.61 -8.69 11.32
C ASN A 491 34.83 -7.65 10.21
N GLY A 492 34.13 -7.79 9.07
CA GLY A 492 34.26 -6.91 7.92
C GLY A 492 35.23 -7.42 6.85
N ASN A 493 35.68 -8.67 6.92
CA ASN A 493 36.57 -9.26 5.94
C ASN A 493 35.77 -9.96 4.82
N PRO A 494 36.09 -9.75 3.53
CA PRO A 494 35.58 -10.58 2.44
C PRO A 494 35.93 -12.06 2.66
N VAL A 495 34.97 -12.96 2.43
CA VAL A 495 35.19 -14.40 2.63
C VAL A 495 35.75 -15.04 1.36
N GLU A 496 36.88 -15.76 1.48
CA GLU A 496 37.50 -16.50 0.36
C GLU A 496 36.52 -17.49 -0.28
N GLY A 497 36.46 -17.54 -1.61
CA GLY A 497 35.53 -18.39 -2.36
C GLY A 497 34.10 -17.86 -2.41
N TYR A 498 33.81 -16.74 -1.72
CA TYR A 498 32.54 -16.02 -1.76
C TYR A 498 32.76 -14.51 -1.96
N ARG A 499 33.92 -14.11 -2.49
CA ARG A 499 34.21 -12.70 -2.77
C ARG A 499 33.38 -12.21 -3.96
N MET A 500 33.33 -10.89 -4.14
CA MET A 500 32.64 -10.29 -5.28
C MET A 500 33.22 -10.75 -6.62
N GLU A 501 34.53 -10.99 -6.66
CA GLU A 501 35.26 -11.46 -7.84
C GLU A 501 35.02 -12.95 -8.12
N ASP A 502 34.72 -13.73 -7.09
CA ASP A 502 34.40 -15.16 -7.18
C ASP A 502 32.96 -15.38 -7.65
N CYS A 503 32.08 -14.39 -7.45
CA CYS A 503 30.66 -14.46 -7.84
C CYS A 503 30.52 -14.61 -9.34
N ASP A 504 29.78 -15.64 -9.76
CA ASP A 504 29.36 -15.79 -11.14
C ASP A 504 28.48 -14.60 -11.53
N ARG A 505 28.76 -14.01 -12.69
CA ARG A 505 28.02 -12.82 -13.16
C ARG A 505 26.57 -13.22 -13.43
N ILE A 506 25.64 -12.58 -12.75
CA ILE A 506 24.21 -12.71 -13.04
C ILE A 506 23.89 -11.75 -14.17
N HIS A 507 23.63 -12.29 -15.35
CA HIS A 507 23.24 -11.56 -16.56
C HIS A 507 22.15 -12.35 -17.29
N THR A 508 21.46 -11.71 -18.25
CA THR A 508 20.36 -12.35 -18.99
C THR A 508 19.31 -12.97 -18.05
N ALA A 509 19.05 -12.28 -16.94
CA ALA A 509 18.20 -12.77 -15.85
C ALA A 509 17.01 -11.85 -15.66
N ASN A 510 15.81 -12.36 -15.94
CA ASN A 510 14.56 -11.79 -15.47
C ASN A 510 13.81 -12.88 -14.70
N GLU A 511 14.20 -13.05 -13.43
CA GLU A 511 13.88 -14.23 -12.63
C GLU A 511 13.47 -13.81 -11.21
N ILE A 512 12.52 -14.53 -10.61
CA ILE A 512 12.01 -14.26 -9.25
C ILE A 512 12.80 -15.05 -8.19
N ASN A 513 13.54 -16.07 -8.63
CA ASN A 513 14.29 -17.01 -7.79
C ASN A 513 15.63 -17.37 -8.44
N ARG A 514 16.43 -16.38 -8.84
CA ARG A 514 17.77 -16.61 -9.38
C ARG A 514 18.71 -17.08 -8.27
N VAL A 515 19.26 -18.28 -8.38
CA VAL A 515 20.29 -18.78 -7.45
C VAL A 515 21.60 -18.04 -7.70
N VAL A 516 22.24 -17.58 -6.62
CA VAL A 516 23.59 -17.00 -6.65
C VAL A 516 24.62 -18.10 -6.51
N SER A 517 25.71 -18.02 -7.27
CA SER A 517 26.85 -18.94 -7.18
C SER A 517 28.19 -18.21 -7.27
N TRP A 518 29.22 -18.84 -6.72
CA TRP A 518 30.60 -18.39 -6.69
C TRP A 518 31.49 -19.50 -7.25
N GLY A 519 32.05 -19.29 -8.45
CA GLY A 519 32.80 -20.33 -9.17
C GLY A 519 32.00 -21.63 -9.37
N GLY A 520 30.67 -21.52 -9.56
CA GLY A 520 29.74 -22.65 -9.65
C GLY A 520 29.25 -23.22 -8.31
N ASN A 521 29.82 -22.84 -7.16
CA ASN A 521 29.30 -23.23 -5.85
C ASN A 521 28.15 -22.33 -5.42
N ASN A 522 26.99 -22.89 -5.07
CA ASN A 522 25.82 -22.13 -4.59
C ASN A 522 25.43 -22.44 -3.14
N ASP A 523 26.22 -23.25 -2.44
CA ASP A 523 25.97 -23.59 -1.04
C ASP A 523 26.48 -22.48 -0.10
N VAL A 524 25.60 -21.97 0.75
CA VAL A 524 25.89 -21.00 1.81
C VAL A 524 25.57 -21.56 3.20
N SER A 525 25.32 -22.88 3.32
CA SER A 525 24.99 -23.57 4.57
C SER A 525 26.00 -23.31 5.69
N ILE A 526 27.29 -23.14 5.34
CA ILE A 526 28.36 -22.82 6.29
C ILE A 526 28.18 -21.47 7.01
N PHE A 527 27.33 -20.58 6.48
CA PHE A 527 27.01 -19.27 7.06
C PHE A 527 25.65 -19.23 7.74
N ALA A 528 24.82 -20.28 7.62
CA ALA A 528 23.51 -20.33 8.27
C ALA A 528 23.65 -20.13 9.79
N GLY A 529 22.81 -19.26 10.35
CA GLY A 529 22.86 -18.88 11.77
C GLY A 529 24.07 -18.00 12.18
N LYS A 530 25.03 -17.72 11.29
CA LYS A 530 26.14 -16.79 11.53
C LYS A 530 25.79 -15.40 11.03
N ALA A 531 26.34 -14.39 11.67
CA ALA A 531 26.18 -13.01 11.24
C ALA A 531 27.12 -12.69 10.06
N ILE A 532 26.55 -12.36 8.90
CA ILE A 532 27.29 -11.97 7.69
C ILE A 532 26.74 -10.67 7.11
N ARG A 533 27.46 -10.02 6.19
CA ARG A 533 26.87 -9.01 5.29
C ARG A 533 26.91 -9.51 3.87
N LEU A 534 25.93 -9.07 3.09
CA LEU A 534 25.96 -9.20 1.64
C LEU A 534 26.40 -7.86 1.05
N ARG A 535 27.40 -7.89 0.17
CA ARG A 535 27.77 -6.75 -0.68
C ARG A 535 27.25 -7.04 -2.07
N PHE A 536 26.53 -6.10 -2.66
CA PHE A 536 25.98 -6.21 -4.01
C PHE A 536 26.66 -5.21 -4.93
N GLU A 537 26.95 -5.63 -6.15
CA GLU A 537 27.24 -4.76 -7.28
C GLU A 537 26.12 -4.93 -8.31
N ILE A 538 25.49 -3.82 -8.70
CA ILE A 538 24.34 -3.81 -9.60
C ILE A 538 24.64 -2.82 -10.72
N ARG A 539 24.58 -3.28 -11.96
CA ARG A 539 24.73 -2.44 -13.15
C ARG A 539 23.59 -2.70 -14.10
N ASN A 540 22.93 -1.63 -14.54
CA ASN A 540 21.84 -1.66 -15.52
C ASN A 540 20.82 -2.77 -15.24
N ALA A 541 20.43 -2.89 -13.97
CA ALA A 541 19.60 -3.96 -13.45
C ALA A 541 18.78 -3.48 -12.26
N ASP A 542 17.66 -4.16 -12.05
CA ASP A 542 16.74 -3.98 -10.93
C ASP A 542 16.81 -5.20 -10.01
N LEU A 543 17.08 -4.95 -8.72
CA LEU A 543 16.99 -5.97 -7.67
C LEU A 543 15.74 -5.71 -6.82
N PHE A 544 14.79 -6.63 -6.84
CA PHE A 544 13.48 -6.49 -6.17
C PHE A 544 13.47 -7.11 -4.77
N ALA A 545 14.15 -8.24 -4.61
CA ALA A 545 14.18 -8.97 -3.35
C ALA A 545 15.39 -9.91 -3.28
N PHE A 546 15.72 -10.34 -2.07
CA PHE A 546 16.61 -11.46 -1.81
C PHE A 546 16.01 -12.40 -0.75
N GLN A 547 16.42 -13.67 -0.75
CA GLN A 547 15.93 -14.68 0.19
C GLN A 547 16.95 -15.81 0.36
N PHE A 548 17.10 -16.30 1.59
CA PHE A 548 17.77 -17.57 1.85
C PHE A 548 16.72 -18.68 2.04
N LYS A 549 16.94 -19.86 1.44
CA LYS A 549 16.09 -21.06 1.60
C LYS A 549 16.84 -22.32 1.13
N ASP A 550 16.23 -23.48 1.26
CA ASP A 550 16.82 -24.80 0.94
C ASP A 550 16.79 -25.20 -0.56
#